data_AF-A0A6J1M6Y8-F1
#
_entry.id   AF-A0A6J1M6Y8-F1
#
_cell.length_a   1.000
_cell.length_b   1.000
_cell.length_c   1.000
_cell.angle_alpha   90.00
_cell.angle_beta   90.00
_cell.angle_gamma   90.00
#
_symmetry.space_group_name_H-M   'P 1'
#
loop_
_entity.id
_entity.type
_entity.pdbx_description
1 polymer ?
#
loop_
_entity_poly.entity_id
_entity_poly.type
_entity_poly.pdbx_seq_one_letter_code
_entity_poly.pdbx_strand_id
1 'polypeptide(L)'
;MLPDIVGDHVALAEVTTEGQEGVDFKPIAIDIDTTGRRLCDKIFQLAVFAPTGHFEQYIMPSMNLNSAARQRHQVRVKRLKGNRVLKAMLTNKVIKSESELAGFQKFIAWLEEQSSRESDIVIIYHEERKFMPLMIVQSLIKFNMLATFSKLVLGFVNTNNIAKSMLSGADRAFLSVRNLSILLTKDKDNKKPGKEFIGNATVRAKLMFNVAVELCGREPRGGNLCDALKPYIESTDAQVIELDKGYMALKRQNSFRPLFIDYFKTTVQRVRAVKFRIVLAENGLDLNILSAIWKDIHIQGLISTLQPISNLSDKEKAELVALLDSYLDPNKIAINPEAKPTSSSRRRRSHNNSVLSQAAVNKKLDAPFRSTASQNTSTPNKENVPSLKNNRNDNSNDSNNENIIENGIESRENTRRIRNTRRIKLSQKKPPQNGPKATEQPLQENKQVSTSKN
;
A
#
# COMPACT_ATOMS: atom_id res chain seq x y z
N MET A 1 -6.42 -38.73 11.78
CA MET A 1 -5.94 -39.12 10.44
C MET A 1 -5.96 -37.88 9.56
N LEU A 2 -4.79 -37.32 9.26
CA LEU A 2 -4.58 -36.37 8.17
C LEU A 2 -3.96 -37.15 7.00
N PRO A 3 -4.23 -36.79 5.73
CA PRO A 3 -3.52 -37.36 4.61
C PRO A 3 -2.12 -36.74 4.48
N ASP A 4 -1.11 -37.60 4.32
CA ASP A 4 0.21 -37.20 3.86
C ASP A 4 0.13 -36.59 2.46
N ILE A 5 0.89 -35.52 2.23
CA ILE A 5 1.35 -35.11 0.90
C ILE A 5 2.84 -34.79 1.02
N VAL A 6 3.64 -35.86 0.97
CA VAL A 6 5.07 -35.79 0.62
C VAL A 6 5.16 -35.89 -0.91
N GLY A 7 6.00 -35.07 -1.53
CA GLY A 7 6.33 -35.23 -2.94
C GLY A 7 6.55 -33.92 -3.68
N ASP A 8 7.72 -33.31 -3.50
CA ASP A 8 8.35 -32.53 -4.57
C ASP A 8 9.87 -32.65 -4.42
N HIS A 9 10.49 -33.36 -5.36
CA HIS A 9 11.93 -33.56 -5.39
C HIS A 9 12.63 -32.24 -5.76
N VAL A 10 13.37 -31.68 -4.80
CA VAL A 10 14.34 -30.63 -5.08
C VAL A 10 15.47 -31.24 -5.91
N ALA A 11 15.74 -30.66 -7.07
CA ALA A 11 17.01 -30.89 -7.75
C ALA A 11 18.10 -30.25 -6.90
N LEU A 12 18.73 -31.05 -6.04
CA LEU A 12 19.98 -30.70 -5.38
C LEU A 12 21.05 -30.59 -6.47
N ALA A 13 21.29 -29.38 -6.94
CA ALA A 13 22.60 -29.05 -7.49
C ALA A 13 23.58 -29.12 -6.32
N GLU A 14 24.46 -30.11 -6.33
CA GLU A 14 25.55 -30.22 -5.36
C GLU A 14 26.43 -28.98 -5.52
N VAL A 15 26.35 -28.07 -4.54
CA VAL A 15 27.30 -26.97 -4.42
C VAL A 15 28.55 -27.56 -3.79
N THR A 16 29.49 -27.99 -4.64
CA THR A 16 30.80 -28.49 -4.22
C THR A 16 31.64 -27.35 -3.64
N THR A 17 31.64 -27.26 -2.31
CA THR A 17 32.49 -26.34 -1.55
C THR A 17 33.90 -26.92 -1.38
N GLU A 18 34.69 -26.96 -2.46
CA GLU A 18 36.13 -27.22 -2.37
C GLU A 18 36.94 -26.07 -2.99
N GLY A 19 37.65 -25.34 -2.12
CA GLY A 19 38.85 -24.59 -2.48
C GLY A 19 38.68 -23.25 -3.20
N GLN A 20 38.31 -22.19 -2.47
CA GLN A 20 38.77 -20.82 -2.77
C GLN A 20 38.61 -19.89 -1.56
N GLU A 21 39.59 -18.99 -1.35
CA GLU A 21 39.58 -17.95 -0.31
C GLU A 21 38.59 -16.82 -0.67
N GLY A 22 37.30 -17.16 -0.63
CA GLY A 22 36.18 -16.22 -0.74
C GLY A 22 35.65 -15.83 0.64
N VAL A 23 35.02 -14.66 0.73
CA VAL A 23 34.23 -14.31 1.93
C VAL A 23 32.95 -15.12 1.85
N ASP A 24 32.92 -16.25 2.55
CA ASP A 24 31.74 -17.12 2.58
C ASP A 24 30.65 -16.46 3.43
N PHE A 25 29.53 -16.15 2.79
CA PHE A 25 28.36 -15.59 3.46
C PHE A 25 27.13 -16.38 3.02
N LYS A 26 26.14 -16.47 3.90
CA LYS A 26 24.92 -17.24 3.66
C LYS A 26 23.85 -16.37 2.99
N PRO A 27 23.55 -16.57 1.69
CA PRO A 27 22.46 -15.87 1.02
C PRO A 27 21.11 -16.37 1.52
N ILE A 28 20.22 -15.45 1.90
CA ILE A 28 18.86 -15.75 2.37
C ILE A 28 17.88 -14.76 1.74
N ALA A 29 16.80 -15.23 1.10
CA ALA A 29 15.80 -14.35 0.48
C ALA A 29 14.69 -13.96 1.47
N ILE A 30 14.20 -12.72 1.36
CA ILE A 30 13.15 -12.17 2.22
C ILE A 30 12.03 -11.51 1.41
N ASP A 31 10.78 -11.64 1.86
CA ASP A 31 9.66 -10.84 1.37
C ASP A 31 8.65 -10.56 2.52
N ILE A 32 7.86 -9.51 2.37
CA ILE A 32 6.88 -9.05 3.37
C ILE A 32 5.53 -8.73 2.72
N ASP A 33 4.44 -9.15 3.38
CA ASP A 33 3.11 -8.64 3.09
C ASP A 33 2.77 -7.47 4.03
N THR A 34 2.20 -6.40 3.49
CA THR A 34 2.04 -5.11 4.18
C THR A 34 0.64 -4.52 3.98
N THR A 35 0.17 -3.69 4.93
CA THR A 35 -1.17 -3.06 4.86
C THR A 35 -1.34 -2.05 3.73
N GLY A 36 -0.24 -1.66 3.07
CA GLY A 36 -0.18 -0.72 1.95
C GLY A 36 1.18 -0.74 1.24
N ARG A 37 1.72 0.44 0.87
CA ARG A 37 2.97 0.62 0.10
C ARG A 37 3.74 1.89 0.51
N ARG A 38 3.54 2.36 1.75
CA ARG A 38 4.15 3.55 2.37
C ARG A 38 4.83 3.14 3.68
N LEU A 39 5.89 3.84 4.08
CA LEU A 39 6.63 3.54 5.32
C LEU A 39 5.75 3.62 6.59
N CYS A 40 4.67 4.41 6.57
CA CYS A 40 3.70 4.48 7.65
C CYS A 40 2.77 3.25 7.77
N ASP A 41 2.68 2.41 6.74
CA ASP A 41 1.90 1.16 6.75
C ASP A 41 2.56 0.12 7.69
N LYS A 42 2.02 -1.10 7.79
CA LYS A 42 2.48 -2.15 8.73
C LYS A 42 2.71 -3.48 8.04
N ILE A 43 3.73 -4.22 8.48
CA ILE A 43 3.96 -5.61 8.10
C ILE A 43 2.86 -6.47 8.74
N PHE A 44 2.32 -7.43 7.99
CA PHE A 44 1.39 -8.44 8.51
C PHE A 44 1.77 -9.88 8.14
N GLN A 45 2.75 -10.08 7.26
CA GLN A 45 3.48 -11.35 7.11
C GLN A 45 4.94 -11.03 6.85
N LEU A 46 5.84 -11.70 7.56
CA LEU A 46 7.27 -11.76 7.29
C LEU A 46 7.59 -13.18 6.83
N ALA A 47 8.29 -13.33 5.71
CA ALA A 47 8.69 -14.64 5.21
C ALA A 47 10.11 -14.63 4.65
N VAL A 48 10.82 -15.72 4.88
CA VAL A 48 12.25 -15.87 4.66
C VAL A 48 12.51 -17.27 4.10
N PHE A 49 13.39 -17.37 3.11
CA PHE A 49 13.73 -18.63 2.44
C PHE A 49 15.23 -18.76 2.21
N ALA A 50 15.77 -19.93 2.57
CA ALA A 50 17.09 -20.41 2.20
C ALA A 50 16.97 -21.89 1.76
N PRO A 51 17.95 -22.45 1.03
CA PRO A 51 17.95 -23.88 0.69
C PRO A 51 17.94 -24.79 1.92
N THR A 52 18.54 -24.35 3.03
CA THR A 52 18.63 -25.10 4.30
C THR A 52 17.39 -24.99 5.18
N GLY A 53 16.44 -24.10 4.88
CA GLY A 53 15.28 -23.86 5.74
C GLY A 53 14.50 -22.60 5.40
N HIS A 54 13.31 -22.46 5.98
CA HIS A 54 12.45 -21.30 5.79
C HIS A 54 11.87 -20.83 7.12
N PHE A 55 11.46 -19.57 7.16
CA PHE A 55 10.72 -18.98 8.28
C PHE A 55 9.53 -18.19 7.74
N GLU A 56 8.38 -18.33 8.39
CA GLU A 56 7.21 -17.52 8.09
C GLU A 56 6.43 -17.17 9.36
N GLN A 57 6.04 -15.90 9.50
CA GLN A 57 5.26 -15.44 10.62
C GLN A 57 4.27 -14.36 10.19
N TYR A 58 2.97 -14.67 10.33
CA TYR A 58 1.92 -13.66 10.28
C TYR A 58 1.96 -12.79 11.55
N ILE A 59 1.83 -11.49 11.37
CA ILE A 59 1.88 -10.45 12.40
C ILE A 59 0.55 -9.71 12.38
N MET A 60 -0.04 -9.43 13.54
CA MET A 60 -1.31 -8.70 13.63
C MET A 60 -1.10 -7.18 13.51
N PRO A 61 -1.49 -6.52 12.40
CA PRO A 61 -1.21 -5.10 12.20
C PRO A 61 -2.12 -4.22 13.06
N SER A 62 -1.61 -3.10 13.57
CA SER A 62 -2.38 -2.13 14.37
C SER A 62 -3.56 -1.52 13.57
N MET A 63 -3.39 -1.34 12.27
CA MET A 63 -4.39 -0.85 11.31
C MET A 63 -4.97 -1.99 10.44
N ASN A 64 -6.00 -1.68 9.64
CA ASN A 64 -6.55 -2.63 8.67
C ASN A 64 -5.82 -2.52 7.33
N LEU A 65 -5.75 -3.62 6.57
CA LEU A 65 -5.24 -3.62 5.20
C LEU A 65 -6.11 -2.76 4.30
N ASN A 66 -5.50 -1.90 3.46
CA ASN A 66 -6.21 -1.12 2.46
C ASN A 66 -6.78 -2.01 1.33
N SER A 67 -7.61 -1.46 0.45
CA SER A 67 -8.29 -2.27 -0.59
C SER A 67 -7.34 -3.01 -1.52
N ALA A 68 -6.25 -2.36 -1.94
CA ALA A 68 -5.24 -2.95 -2.81
C ALA A 68 -4.45 -4.08 -2.11
N ALA A 69 -4.07 -3.89 -0.84
CA ALA A 69 -3.40 -4.92 -0.04
C ALA A 69 -4.31 -6.14 0.18
N ARG A 70 -5.59 -5.94 0.50
CA ARG A 70 -6.56 -7.05 0.61
C ARG A 70 -6.68 -7.84 -0.69
N GLN A 71 -6.73 -7.16 -1.84
CA GLN A 71 -6.82 -7.83 -3.13
C GLN A 71 -5.53 -8.53 -3.54
N ARG A 72 -4.36 -7.92 -3.29
CA ARG A 72 -3.04 -8.46 -3.60
C ARG A 72 -2.74 -9.73 -2.80
N HIS A 73 -3.00 -9.70 -1.50
CA HIS A 73 -2.59 -10.75 -0.58
C HIS A 73 -3.73 -11.72 -0.21
N GLN A 74 -4.97 -11.44 -0.62
CA GLN A 74 -6.16 -12.23 -0.25
C GLN A 74 -6.29 -12.46 1.27
N VAL A 75 -5.89 -11.48 2.07
CA VAL A 75 -6.02 -11.45 3.53
C VAL A 75 -6.82 -10.21 3.92
N ARG A 76 -7.58 -10.29 5.02
CA ARG A 76 -8.30 -9.15 5.60
C ARG A 76 -8.31 -9.24 7.12
N VAL A 77 -8.31 -8.08 7.79
CA VAL A 77 -8.68 -8.01 9.21
C VAL A 77 -10.19 -8.12 9.34
N LYS A 78 -10.67 -8.96 10.26
CA LYS A 78 -12.06 -9.02 10.72
C LYS A 78 -12.11 -8.96 12.25
N ARG A 79 -13.28 -8.64 12.81
CA ARG A 79 -13.54 -8.81 14.25
C ARG A 79 -14.30 -10.12 14.48
N LEU A 80 -13.86 -10.90 15.45
CA LEU A 80 -14.49 -12.15 15.89
C LEU A 80 -14.56 -12.11 17.42
N LYS A 81 -15.76 -12.21 18.00
CA LYS A 81 -15.99 -12.09 19.45
C LYS A 81 -15.29 -10.87 20.07
N GLY A 82 -15.40 -9.71 19.41
CA GLY A 82 -14.75 -8.44 19.80
C GLY A 82 -13.30 -8.26 19.31
N ASN A 83 -12.51 -9.33 19.33
CA ASN A 83 -11.09 -9.34 19.00
C ASN A 83 -10.84 -9.18 17.49
N ARG A 84 -9.76 -8.46 17.12
CA ARG A 84 -9.32 -8.35 15.72
C ARG A 84 -8.47 -9.58 15.36
N VAL A 85 -8.73 -10.17 14.20
CA VAL A 85 -8.00 -11.34 13.67
C VAL A 85 -7.71 -11.18 12.18
N LEU A 86 -6.61 -11.78 11.70
CA LEU A 86 -6.38 -11.99 10.28
C LEU A 86 -7.26 -13.14 9.76
N LYS A 87 -7.81 -12.98 8.56
CA LYS A 87 -8.67 -13.97 7.91
C LYS A 87 -8.33 -14.05 6.42
N ALA A 88 -8.04 -15.25 5.94
CA ALA A 88 -7.86 -15.52 4.51
C ALA A 88 -9.19 -15.28 3.76
N MET A 89 -9.13 -14.65 2.60
CA MET A 89 -10.30 -14.33 1.77
C MET A 89 -10.76 -15.53 0.96
N LEU A 90 -9.82 -16.32 0.42
CA LEU A 90 -10.10 -17.52 -0.38
C LEU A 90 -10.73 -18.64 0.47
N THR A 91 -10.06 -19.05 1.56
CA THR A 91 -10.50 -20.18 2.39
C THR A 91 -11.47 -19.79 3.51
N ASN A 92 -11.63 -18.50 3.79
CA ASN A 92 -12.33 -17.98 4.96
C ASN A 92 -11.90 -18.60 6.32
N LYS A 93 -10.67 -19.13 6.40
CA LYS A 93 -10.06 -19.58 7.66
C LYS A 93 -9.41 -18.39 8.40
N VAL A 94 -9.43 -18.44 9.74
CA VAL A 94 -8.67 -17.52 10.59
C VAL A 94 -7.19 -17.89 10.49
N ILE A 95 -6.33 -16.88 10.38
CA ILE A 95 -4.88 -17.04 10.32
C ILE A 95 -4.32 -16.79 11.72
N LYS A 96 -3.51 -17.71 12.26
CA LYS A 96 -2.78 -17.49 13.52
C LYS A 96 -1.73 -16.40 13.28
N SER A 97 -1.70 -15.39 14.14
CA SER A 97 -0.80 -14.24 14.02
C SER A 97 -0.26 -13.85 15.39
N GLU A 98 1.00 -13.42 15.44
CA GLU A 98 1.65 -12.91 16.65
C GLU A 98 1.56 -11.38 16.75
N SER A 99 2.09 -10.82 17.85
CA SER A 99 2.40 -9.39 17.92
C SER A 99 3.60 -9.07 17.01
N GLU A 100 3.75 -7.80 16.64
CA GLU A 100 4.89 -7.34 15.81
C GLU A 100 6.23 -7.60 16.52
N LEU A 101 6.31 -7.29 17.81
CA LEU A 101 7.48 -7.59 18.65
C LEU A 101 7.83 -9.09 18.66
N ALA A 102 6.85 -9.95 18.98
CA ALA A 102 7.09 -11.40 19.05
C ALA A 102 7.43 -12.01 17.67
N GLY A 103 6.88 -11.46 16.59
CA GLY A 103 7.23 -11.85 15.23
C GLY A 103 8.69 -11.53 14.89
N PHE A 104 9.17 -10.34 15.26
CA PHE A 104 10.57 -9.95 15.07
C PHE A 104 11.54 -10.69 16.01
N GLN A 105 11.15 -10.97 17.26
CA GLN A 105 11.95 -11.82 18.17
C GLN A 105 12.21 -13.21 17.58
N LYS A 106 11.16 -13.87 17.07
CA LYS A 106 11.30 -15.18 16.41
C LYS A 106 12.13 -15.12 15.12
N PHE A 107 12.04 -14.01 14.38
CA PHE A 107 12.87 -13.80 13.17
C PHE A 107 14.35 -13.64 13.53
N ILE A 108 14.70 -12.87 14.55
CA ILE A 108 16.09 -12.76 15.04
C ILE A 108 16.60 -14.12 15.53
N ALA A 109 15.83 -14.84 16.36
CA ALA A 109 16.21 -16.18 16.82
C ALA A 109 16.44 -17.16 15.66
N TRP A 110 15.61 -17.11 14.61
CA TRP A 110 15.82 -17.91 13.41
C TRP A 110 17.07 -17.51 12.63
N LEU A 111 17.42 -16.21 12.56
CA LEU A 111 18.69 -15.77 11.97
C LEU A 111 19.89 -16.23 12.81
N GLU A 112 19.80 -16.22 14.14
CA GLU A 112 20.81 -16.77 15.05
C GLU A 112 21.01 -18.28 14.81
N GLU A 113 19.92 -19.06 14.67
CA GLU A 113 19.95 -20.48 14.26
C GLU A 113 20.54 -20.71 12.86
N GLN A 114 20.41 -19.74 11.94
CA GLN A 114 20.97 -19.84 10.59
C GLN A 114 22.41 -19.35 10.48
N SER A 115 22.90 -18.54 11.42
CA SER A 115 24.27 -18.05 11.44
C SER A 115 25.26 -19.14 11.85
N SER A 116 26.37 -19.26 11.11
CA SER A 116 27.53 -20.05 11.54
C SER A 116 28.53 -19.13 12.25
N ARG A 117 29.58 -19.69 12.86
CA ARG A 117 30.70 -18.88 13.41
C ARG A 117 31.59 -18.27 12.32
N GLU A 118 31.41 -18.69 11.07
CA GLU A 118 32.37 -18.48 9.97
C GLU A 118 31.74 -17.74 8.78
N SER A 119 30.42 -17.54 8.76
CA SER A 119 29.68 -16.97 7.62
C SER A 119 28.58 -16.01 8.07
N ASP A 120 28.71 -14.74 7.72
CA ASP A 120 27.66 -13.73 7.91
C ASP A 120 26.44 -13.99 7.00
N ILE A 121 25.27 -13.42 7.30
CA ILE A 121 24.08 -13.52 6.46
C ILE A 121 23.99 -12.35 5.48
N VAL A 122 23.64 -12.62 4.22
CA VAL A 122 23.27 -11.59 3.23
C VAL A 122 21.81 -11.75 2.84
N ILE A 123 21.03 -10.68 3.01
CA ILE A 123 19.59 -10.69 2.73
C ILE A 123 19.32 -10.29 1.28
N ILE A 124 18.87 -11.25 0.48
CA ILE A 124 18.40 -11.05 -0.89
C ILE A 124 16.98 -10.52 -0.85
N TYR A 125 16.74 -9.40 -1.56
CA TYR A 125 15.41 -8.91 -1.87
C TYR A 125 15.28 -8.58 -3.37
N HIS A 126 14.07 -8.29 -3.84
CA HIS A 126 13.82 -7.93 -5.24
C HIS A 126 12.67 -6.93 -5.40
N GLU A 127 12.97 -5.69 -5.74
CA GLU A 127 11.97 -4.68 -6.06
C GLU A 127 12.48 -3.52 -6.92
N GLU A 128 11.56 -2.89 -7.65
CA GLU A 128 11.83 -1.69 -8.44
C GLU A 128 12.02 -0.44 -7.59
N ARG A 129 11.13 -0.24 -6.62
CA ARG A 129 11.18 0.85 -5.64
C ARG A 129 11.46 0.24 -4.28
N LYS A 130 12.59 0.62 -3.69
CA LYS A 130 13.02 0.18 -2.37
C LYS A 130 11.94 0.44 -1.31
N PHE A 131 11.65 -0.59 -0.53
CA PHE A 131 10.58 -0.61 0.47
C PHE A 131 10.78 -1.74 1.48
N MET A 132 11.15 -2.95 1.06
CA MET A 132 11.27 -4.11 1.96
C MET A 132 12.37 -3.95 3.02
N PRO A 133 13.63 -3.60 2.69
CA PRO A 133 14.66 -3.39 3.71
C PRO A 133 14.28 -2.27 4.68
N LEU A 134 13.72 -1.17 4.16
CA LEU A 134 13.31 0.00 4.94
C LEU A 134 12.23 -0.35 5.97
N MET A 135 11.23 -1.15 5.59
CA MET A 135 10.16 -1.62 6.48
C MET A 135 10.67 -2.58 7.57
N ILE A 136 11.67 -3.42 7.24
CA ILE A 136 12.31 -4.35 8.18
C ILE A 136 13.15 -3.55 9.20
N VAL A 137 14.06 -2.70 8.72
CA VAL A 137 14.93 -1.85 9.55
C VAL A 137 14.12 -0.91 10.44
N GLN A 138 13.03 -0.32 9.94
CA GLN A 138 12.08 0.46 10.72
C GLN A 138 11.51 -0.32 11.93
N SER A 139 11.17 -1.59 11.73
CA SER A 139 10.64 -2.44 12.79
C SER A 139 11.74 -2.88 13.77
N LEU A 140 12.96 -3.14 13.29
CA LEU A 140 14.12 -3.46 14.11
C LEU A 140 14.53 -2.28 15.03
N ILE A 141 14.54 -1.05 14.50
CA ILE A 141 14.78 0.16 15.29
C ILE A 141 13.71 0.31 16.38
N LYS A 142 12.42 0.18 16.00
CA LYS A 142 11.28 0.30 16.91
C LYS A 142 11.36 -0.64 18.13
N PHE A 143 11.96 -1.82 17.98
CA PHE A 143 12.09 -2.81 19.06
C PHE A 143 13.51 -2.92 19.64
N ASN A 144 14.41 -1.97 19.32
CA ASN A 144 15.81 -1.96 19.75
C ASN A 144 16.59 -3.25 19.39
N MET A 145 16.31 -3.82 18.22
CA MET A 145 16.91 -5.07 17.71
C MET A 145 17.93 -4.84 16.60
N LEU A 146 18.11 -3.60 16.15
CA LEU A 146 19.03 -3.26 15.06
C LEU A 146 20.47 -3.68 15.35
N ALA A 147 20.94 -3.51 16.59
CA ALA A 147 22.31 -3.88 16.98
C ALA A 147 22.55 -5.40 16.96
N THR A 148 21.57 -6.22 17.38
CA THR A 148 21.66 -7.69 17.28
C THR A 148 21.60 -8.13 15.82
N PHE A 149 20.65 -7.58 15.05
CA PHE A 149 20.51 -7.87 13.63
C PHE A 149 21.78 -7.56 12.83
N SER A 150 22.44 -6.43 13.10
CA SER A 150 23.65 -6.00 12.38
C SER A 150 24.91 -6.81 12.75
N LYS A 151 24.84 -7.68 13.76
CA LYS A 151 25.89 -8.68 14.06
C LYS A 151 25.69 -10.00 13.32
N LEU A 152 24.49 -10.23 12.77
CA LEU A 152 24.12 -11.45 12.06
C LEU A 152 24.09 -11.23 10.54
N VAL A 153 23.75 -10.00 10.12
CA VAL A 153 23.47 -9.65 8.72
C VAL A 153 24.46 -8.59 8.22
N LEU A 154 25.33 -9.00 7.30
CA LEU A 154 26.32 -8.17 6.62
C LEU A 154 25.65 -7.06 5.79
N GLY A 155 24.52 -7.36 5.15
CA GLY A 155 23.76 -6.39 4.38
C GLY A 155 22.64 -6.97 3.54
N PHE A 156 22.14 -6.13 2.63
CA PHE A 156 21.01 -6.42 1.74
C PHE A 156 21.43 -6.30 0.27
N VAL A 157 20.89 -7.17 -0.59
CA VAL A 157 21.13 -7.14 -2.05
C VAL A 157 19.80 -7.06 -2.81
N ASN A 158 19.64 -6.03 -3.66
CA ASN A 158 18.51 -5.94 -4.57
C ASN A 158 18.82 -6.62 -5.90
N THR A 159 18.31 -7.84 -6.09
CA THR A 159 18.53 -8.59 -7.35
C THR A 159 17.87 -7.94 -8.58
N ASN A 160 16.99 -6.95 -8.39
CA ASN A 160 16.50 -6.14 -9.51
C ASN A 160 17.60 -5.24 -10.12
N ASN A 161 18.64 -4.87 -9.36
CA ASN A 161 19.78 -4.13 -9.91
C ASN A 161 20.59 -5.02 -10.86
N ILE A 162 20.82 -6.29 -10.48
CA ILE A 162 21.44 -7.32 -11.31
C ILE A 162 20.58 -7.59 -12.56
N ALA A 163 19.27 -7.78 -12.39
CA ALA A 163 18.37 -7.99 -13.53
C ALA A 163 18.39 -6.82 -14.54
N LYS A 164 18.54 -5.56 -14.08
CA LYS A 164 18.66 -4.37 -14.93
C LYS A 164 19.99 -4.25 -15.69
N SER A 165 21.09 -4.79 -15.16
CA SER A 165 22.38 -4.81 -15.85
C SER A 165 22.41 -5.88 -16.95
N MET A 166 21.73 -7.00 -16.73
CA MET A 166 21.63 -8.11 -17.69
C MET A 166 20.59 -7.90 -18.78
N LEU A 167 19.39 -7.45 -18.43
CA LEU A 167 18.25 -7.39 -19.35
C LEU A 167 18.17 -6.04 -20.07
N SER A 168 18.35 -6.11 -21.38
CA SER A 168 18.39 -4.96 -22.29
C SER A 168 17.09 -4.80 -23.09
N GLY A 169 16.80 -3.57 -23.53
CA GLY A 169 15.67 -3.31 -24.42
C GLY A 169 14.29 -3.61 -23.81
N ALA A 170 13.45 -4.33 -24.55
CA ALA A 170 12.03 -4.54 -24.23
C ALA A 170 11.78 -5.34 -22.94
N ASP A 171 12.73 -6.19 -22.53
CA ASP A 171 12.58 -7.07 -21.36
C ASP A 171 12.55 -6.32 -20.02
N ARG A 172 12.98 -5.05 -20.00
CA ARG A 172 12.88 -4.17 -18.83
C ARG A 172 11.44 -3.97 -18.33
N ALA A 173 10.43 -4.14 -19.18
CA ALA A 173 9.02 -4.08 -18.78
C ALA A 173 8.58 -5.29 -17.91
N PHE A 174 9.41 -6.33 -17.81
CA PHE A 174 9.07 -7.62 -17.20
C PHE A 174 9.91 -7.95 -15.94
N LEU A 175 10.59 -6.96 -15.34
CA LEU A 175 11.43 -7.09 -14.14
C LEU A 175 10.66 -7.31 -12.82
N SER A 176 9.59 -8.11 -12.82
CA SER A 176 8.96 -8.58 -11.58
C SER A 176 9.39 -10.01 -11.28
N VAL A 177 9.57 -10.38 -10.00
CA VAL A 177 9.97 -11.73 -9.57
C VAL A 177 9.18 -12.84 -10.29
N ARG A 178 7.87 -12.65 -10.48
CA ARG A 178 7.01 -13.60 -11.20
C ARG A 178 7.41 -13.74 -12.67
N ASN A 179 7.60 -12.63 -13.37
CA ASN A 179 7.88 -12.62 -14.80
C ASN A 179 9.33 -13.05 -15.07
N LEU A 180 10.27 -12.66 -14.21
CA LEU A 180 11.65 -13.13 -14.23
C LEU A 180 11.73 -14.64 -13.97
N SER A 181 11.01 -15.16 -12.97
CA SER A 181 10.92 -16.61 -12.75
C SER A 181 10.38 -17.33 -14.00
N ILE A 182 9.32 -16.82 -14.63
CA ILE A 182 8.81 -17.39 -15.90
C ILE A 182 9.83 -17.29 -17.03
N LEU A 183 10.58 -16.20 -17.12
CA LEU A 183 11.56 -15.97 -18.19
C LEU A 183 12.77 -16.90 -18.04
N LEU A 184 13.32 -16.99 -16.84
CA LEU A 184 14.55 -17.73 -16.54
C LEU A 184 14.36 -19.25 -16.48
N THR A 185 13.15 -19.75 -16.19
CA THR A 185 12.87 -21.20 -16.18
C THR A 185 12.37 -21.74 -17.52
N LYS A 186 12.08 -20.90 -18.54
CA LYS A 186 11.65 -21.37 -19.87
C LYS A 186 12.69 -22.26 -20.57
N ASP A 187 13.96 -22.06 -20.25
CA ASP A 187 15.08 -22.77 -20.85
C ASP A 187 15.28 -24.17 -20.23
N LYS A 188 14.63 -24.48 -19.10
CA LYS A 188 14.83 -25.69 -18.28
C LYS A 188 13.49 -26.39 -17.99
N ASP A 189 13.03 -27.15 -18.99
CA ASP A 189 11.78 -27.93 -19.02
C ASP A 189 10.46 -27.15 -18.92
N ASN A 190 9.38 -27.78 -19.42
CA ASN A 190 8.00 -27.27 -19.38
C ASN A 190 7.36 -27.21 -17.97
N LYS A 191 8.17 -27.11 -16.91
CA LYS A 191 7.73 -26.87 -15.53
C LYS A 191 7.25 -25.43 -15.39
N LYS A 192 5.98 -25.20 -15.75
CA LYS A 192 5.26 -23.96 -15.40
C LYS A 192 5.49 -23.67 -13.91
N PRO A 193 5.80 -22.43 -13.52
CA PRO A 193 5.92 -22.09 -12.10
C PRO A 193 4.64 -22.52 -11.38
N GLY A 194 4.79 -23.10 -10.20
CA GLY A 194 3.71 -23.79 -9.49
C GLY A 194 2.46 -22.92 -9.37
N LYS A 195 1.29 -23.56 -9.21
CA LYS A 195 -0.01 -22.89 -8.99
C LYS A 195 -0.09 -22.12 -7.65
N GLU A 196 1.06 -21.90 -7.00
CA GLU A 196 1.22 -21.20 -5.74
C GLU A 196 0.77 -19.73 -5.87
N PHE A 197 0.16 -19.22 -4.80
CA PHE A 197 -0.40 -17.89 -4.78
C PHE A 197 0.68 -16.84 -4.52
N ILE A 198 1.16 -16.20 -5.59
CA ILE A 198 2.18 -15.13 -5.58
C ILE A 198 1.87 -13.94 -4.64
N GLY A 199 0.62 -13.80 -4.19
CA GLY A 199 0.25 -12.79 -3.22
C GLY A 199 0.73 -13.08 -1.78
N ASN A 200 1.17 -14.31 -1.48
CA ASN A 200 1.75 -14.69 -0.18
C ASN A 200 3.27 -14.40 -0.17
N ALA A 201 3.79 -13.83 0.92
CA ALA A 201 5.21 -13.52 1.07
C ALA A 201 6.14 -14.74 0.95
N THR A 202 5.78 -15.90 1.52
CA THR A 202 6.61 -17.13 1.50
C THR A 202 6.89 -17.61 0.07
N VAL A 203 5.85 -17.61 -0.77
CA VAL A 203 5.94 -17.96 -2.20
C VAL A 203 6.90 -17.01 -2.92
N ARG A 204 6.85 -15.71 -2.60
CA ARG A 204 7.73 -14.73 -3.24
C ARG A 204 9.18 -14.85 -2.77
N ALA A 205 9.44 -15.07 -1.47
CA ALA A 205 10.79 -15.28 -0.96
C ALA A 205 11.49 -16.48 -1.64
N LYS A 206 10.78 -17.61 -1.78
CA LYS A 206 11.27 -18.80 -2.52
C LYS A 206 11.57 -18.50 -4.00
N LEU A 207 10.62 -17.88 -4.71
CA LEU A 207 10.81 -17.53 -6.13
C LEU A 207 11.94 -16.52 -6.33
N MET A 208 12.11 -15.59 -5.38
CA MET A 208 13.13 -14.56 -5.39
C MET A 208 14.53 -15.14 -5.20
N PHE A 209 14.71 -16.13 -4.30
CA PHE A 209 15.95 -16.87 -4.18
C PHE A 209 16.31 -17.58 -5.50
N ASN A 210 15.35 -18.28 -6.11
CA ASN A 210 15.56 -18.98 -7.38
C ASN A 210 15.90 -18.00 -8.52
N VAL A 211 15.27 -16.83 -8.57
CA VAL A 211 15.61 -15.76 -9.52
C VAL A 211 17.02 -15.22 -9.24
N ALA A 212 17.44 -15.09 -7.98
CA ALA A 212 18.81 -14.69 -7.64
C ALA A 212 19.85 -15.69 -8.17
N VAL A 213 19.62 -16.99 -7.93
CA VAL A 213 20.48 -18.09 -8.43
C VAL A 213 20.57 -18.07 -9.95
N GLU A 214 19.44 -18.02 -10.67
CA GLU A 214 19.43 -18.05 -12.14
C GLU A 214 19.97 -16.76 -12.78
N LEU A 215 19.84 -15.59 -12.14
CA LEU A 215 20.49 -14.37 -12.59
C LEU A 215 22.00 -14.47 -12.38
N CYS A 216 22.46 -14.79 -11.16
CA CYS A 216 23.88 -14.85 -10.83
C CYS A 216 24.62 -15.93 -11.63
N GLY A 217 24.00 -17.09 -11.88
CA GLY A 217 24.55 -18.13 -12.75
C GLY A 217 24.64 -17.75 -14.24
N ARG A 218 24.07 -16.59 -14.64
CA ARG A 218 24.20 -15.99 -15.98
C ARG A 218 25.14 -14.77 -15.99
N GLU A 219 25.77 -14.39 -14.87
CA GLU A 219 26.81 -13.35 -14.85
C GLU A 219 28.02 -13.81 -15.69
N PRO A 220 28.56 -12.99 -16.61
CA PRO A 220 29.77 -13.33 -17.36
C PRO A 220 31.02 -13.46 -16.48
N ARG A 221 30.91 -13.12 -15.17
CA ARG A 221 31.96 -13.29 -14.17
C ARG A 221 31.99 -14.68 -13.52
N GLY A 222 31.05 -15.58 -13.84
CA GLY A 222 31.18 -17.03 -13.67
C GLY A 222 31.52 -17.56 -12.27
N GLY A 223 31.25 -16.80 -11.20
CA GLY A 223 31.52 -17.20 -9.82
C GLY A 223 30.35 -17.96 -9.17
N ASN A 224 30.55 -18.38 -7.92
CA ASN A 224 29.44 -18.85 -7.09
C ASN A 224 28.44 -17.71 -6.80
N LEU A 225 27.27 -18.05 -6.22
CA LEU A 225 26.23 -17.07 -5.90
C LEU A 225 26.73 -15.92 -5.02
N CYS A 226 27.66 -16.19 -4.09
CA CYS A 226 28.17 -15.20 -3.15
C CYS A 226 29.06 -14.17 -3.87
N ASP A 227 29.97 -14.62 -4.74
CA ASP A 227 30.82 -13.73 -5.54
C ASP A 227 30.03 -12.80 -6.46
N ALA A 228 28.94 -13.31 -7.06
CA ALA A 228 28.06 -12.52 -7.92
C ALA A 228 27.22 -11.48 -7.14
N LEU A 229 26.82 -11.79 -5.90
CA LEU A 229 26.06 -10.88 -5.03
C LEU A 229 26.95 -9.81 -4.38
N LYS A 230 28.22 -10.12 -4.09
CA LYS A 230 29.18 -9.30 -3.33
C LYS A 230 29.28 -7.84 -3.79
N PRO A 231 29.31 -7.48 -5.10
CA PRO A 231 29.37 -6.09 -5.55
C PRO A 231 28.11 -5.26 -5.29
N TYR A 232 26.99 -5.93 -4.95
CA TYR A 232 25.67 -5.32 -4.79
C TYR A 232 25.19 -5.32 -3.31
N ILE A 233 26.06 -5.69 -2.36
CA ILE A 233 25.75 -5.68 -0.93
C ILE A 233 25.73 -4.24 -0.42
N GLU A 234 24.58 -3.81 0.07
CA GLU A 234 24.41 -2.55 0.79
C GLU A 234 24.29 -2.84 2.29
N SER A 235 25.13 -2.21 3.12
CA SER A 235 25.13 -2.42 4.58
C SER A 235 23.81 -2.05 5.24
N THR A 236 23.58 -2.58 6.45
CA THR A 236 22.41 -2.22 7.26
C THR A 236 22.36 -0.70 7.54
N ASP A 237 23.51 -0.05 7.79
CA ASP A 237 23.59 1.40 7.99
C ASP A 237 23.15 2.19 6.75
N ALA A 238 23.45 1.72 5.54
CA ALA A 238 22.96 2.34 4.31
C ALA A 238 21.41 2.32 4.24
N GLN A 239 20.79 1.26 4.76
CA GLN A 239 19.32 1.17 4.86
C GLN A 239 18.76 2.13 5.91
N VAL A 240 19.44 2.34 7.04
CA VAL A 240 19.05 3.32 8.07
C VAL A 240 19.10 4.74 7.49
N ILE A 241 20.19 5.11 6.82
CA ILE A 241 20.36 6.42 6.17
C ILE A 241 19.28 6.66 5.10
N GLU A 242 18.90 5.63 4.33
CA GLU A 242 17.81 5.75 3.36
C GLU A 242 16.43 5.81 4.02
N LEU A 243 16.20 5.09 5.12
CA LEU A 243 14.97 5.17 5.90
C LEU A 243 14.74 6.59 6.43
N ASP A 244 15.77 7.23 6.96
CA ASP A 244 15.71 8.63 7.45
C ASP A 244 15.41 9.61 6.31
N LYS A 245 16.07 9.47 5.15
CA LYS A 245 15.74 10.23 3.93
C LYS A 245 14.27 10.02 3.53
N GLY A 246 13.78 8.78 3.59
CA GLY A 246 12.39 8.42 3.33
C GLY A 246 11.40 9.06 4.30
N TYR A 247 11.72 9.12 5.60
CA TYR A 247 10.93 9.82 6.61
C TYR A 247 10.91 11.33 6.40
N MET A 248 12.05 11.94 6.09
CA MET A 248 12.11 13.37 5.79
C MET A 248 11.27 13.71 4.54
N ALA A 249 11.39 12.92 3.48
CA ALA A 249 10.55 13.07 2.28
C ALA A 249 9.05 12.92 2.61
N LEU A 250 8.67 11.93 3.43
CA LEU A 250 7.28 11.74 3.85
C LEU A 250 6.76 12.90 4.73
N LYS A 251 7.59 13.47 5.60
CA LYS A 251 7.27 14.65 6.42
C LYS A 251 7.02 15.87 5.53
N ARG A 252 7.92 16.15 4.57
CA ARG A 252 7.75 17.21 3.56
C ARG A 252 6.47 17.02 2.75
N GLN A 253 6.22 15.81 2.22
CA GLN A 253 4.97 15.48 1.52
C GLN A 253 3.73 15.76 2.38
N ASN A 254 3.76 15.42 3.67
CA ASN A 254 2.63 15.61 4.58
C ASN A 254 2.38 17.08 4.97
N SER A 255 3.39 17.95 4.95
CA SER A 255 3.20 19.41 5.15
C SER A 255 2.19 20.01 4.16
N PHE A 256 2.18 19.53 2.92
CA PHE A 256 1.29 19.98 1.85
C PHE A 256 -0.15 19.43 1.93
N ARG A 257 -0.51 18.63 2.95
CA ARG A 257 -1.89 18.09 3.06
C ARG A 257 -2.97 19.18 3.04
N PRO A 258 -2.84 20.33 3.75
CA PRO A 258 -3.85 21.38 3.76
C PRO A 258 -4.10 21.99 2.38
N LEU A 259 -3.03 22.23 1.61
CA LEU A 259 -3.06 22.80 0.26
C LEU A 259 -3.89 21.97 -0.72
N PHE A 260 -3.93 20.65 -0.54
CA PHE A 260 -4.57 19.71 -1.48
C PHE A 260 -5.87 19.09 -0.98
N ILE A 261 -6.49 19.61 0.09
CA ILE A 261 -7.74 19.05 0.67
C ILE A 261 -8.81 18.80 -0.40
N ASP A 262 -9.07 19.78 -1.27
CA ASP A 262 -10.08 19.66 -2.32
C ASP A 262 -9.71 18.69 -3.44
N TYR A 263 -8.42 18.54 -3.74
CA TYR A 263 -7.93 17.57 -4.72
C TYR A 263 -8.18 16.12 -4.27
N PHE A 264 -8.26 15.85 -2.96
CA PHE A 264 -8.55 14.50 -2.46
C PHE A 264 -10.01 14.05 -2.66
N LYS A 265 -10.93 14.97 -3.03
CA LYS A 265 -12.35 14.68 -3.28
C LYS A 265 -12.58 13.77 -4.48
N THR A 266 -11.73 13.83 -5.52
CA THR A 266 -11.86 12.95 -6.72
C THR A 266 -10.61 12.11 -6.95
N THR A 267 -10.76 10.94 -7.57
CA THR A 267 -9.64 10.01 -7.82
C THR A 267 -8.58 10.60 -8.76
N VAL A 268 -9.00 11.35 -9.79
CA VAL A 268 -8.07 11.95 -10.76
C VAL A 268 -7.25 13.07 -10.12
N GLN A 269 -7.90 13.98 -9.39
CA GLN A 269 -7.21 15.08 -8.71
C GLN A 269 -6.33 14.56 -7.55
N ARG A 270 -6.73 13.47 -6.88
CA ARG A 270 -5.91 12.79 -5.87
C ARG A 270 -4.56 12.31 -6.42
N VAL A 271 -4.54 11.68 -7.61
CA VAL A 271 -3.28 11.24 -8.23
C VAL A 271 -2.38 12.42 -8.53
N ARG A 272 -2.94 13.52 -9.03
CA ARG A 272 -2.23 14.77 -9.35
C ARG A 272 -1.68 15.48 -8.11
N ALA A 273 -2.46 15.60 -7.04
CA ALA A 273 -1.99 16.09 -5.74
C ALA A 273 -0.88 15.20 -5.16
N VAL A 274 -0.96 13.87 -5.29
CA VAL A 274 0.11 12.96 -4.88
C VAL A 274 1.38 13.20 -5.71
N LYS A 275 1.29 13.34 -7.05
CA LYS A 275 2.44 13.70 -7.91
C LYS A 275 3.10 14.98 -7.41
N PHE A 276 2.34 16.06 -7.24
CA PHE A 276 2.87 17.35 -6.80
C PHE A 276 3.55 17.28 -5.44
N ARG A 277 2.92 16.64 -4.45
CA ARG A 277 3.50 16.47 -3.10
C ARG A 277 4.83 15.72 -3.13
N ILE A 278 4.91 14.65 -3.94
CA ILE A 278 6.14 13.86 -4.13
C ILE A 278 7.24 14.73 -4.74
N VAL A 279 6.98 15.36 -5.89
CA VAL A 279 7.99 16.14 -6.62
C VAL A 279 8.52 17.32 -5.79
N LEU A 280 7.67 18.03 -5.06
CA LEU A 280 8.11 19.10 -4.16
C LEU A 280 9.05 18.57 -3.06
N ALA A 281 8.68 17.47 -2.40
CA ALA A 281 9.47 16.87 -1.32
C ALA A 281 10.81 16.27 -1.77
N GLU A 282 10.86 15.72 -3.00
CA GLU A 282 12.08 15.23 -3.66
C GLU A 282 13.05 16.39 -3.94
N ASN A 283 12.54 17.57 -4.29
CA ASN A 283 13.33 18.81 -4.45
C ASN A 283 13.60 19.53 -3.12
N GLY A 284 13.41 18.86 -1.98
CA GLY A 284 13.70 19.42 -0.66
C GLY A 284 12.66 20.39 -0.09
N LEU A 285 11.61 20.71 -0.85
CA LEU A 285 10.61 21.72 -0.50
C LEU A 285 9.56 21.17 0.46
N ASP A 286 9.16 22.01 1.41
CA ASP A 286 7.96 21.83 2.23
C ASP A 286 7.12 23.11 2.27
N LEU A 287 5.93 23.04 2.86
CA LEU A 287 5.00 24.17 2.92
C LEU A 287 5.55 25.36 3.73
N ASN A 288 6.43 25.12 4.70
CA ASN A 288 7.02 26.20 5.51
C ASN A 288 8.09 26.95 4.71
N ILE A 289 8.94 26.22 3.97
CA ILE A 289 9.95 26.80 3.07
C ILE A 289 9.26 27.65 1.99
N LEU A 290 8.24 27.11 1.33
CA LEU A 290 7.50 27.86 0.30
C LEU A 290 6.69 29.03 0.89
N SER A 291 6.18 28.92 2.12
CA SER A 291 5.55 30.04 2.83
C SER A 291 6.57 31.15 3.16
N ALA A 292 7.80 30.81 3.56
CA ALA A 292 8.85 31.79 3.82
C ALA A 292 9.25 32.53 2.52
N ILE A 293 9.50 31.78 1.44
CA ILE A 293 9.83 32.34 0.12
C ILE A 293 8.73 33.27 -0.40
N TRP A 294 7.45 32.91 -0.22
CA TRP A 294 6.33 33.77 -0.61
C TRP A 294 6.15 35.00 0.30
N LYS A 295 6.57 34.96 1.56
CA LYS A 295 6.54 36.17 2.43
C LYS A 295 7.60 37.20 2.04
N ASP A 296 8.70 36.75 1.44
CA ASP A 296 9.85 37.58 1.06
C ASP A 296 9.75 38.08 -0.39
N ILE A 297 9.51 37.18 -1.35
CA ILE A 297 9.55 37.47 -2.81
C ILE A 297 8.18 37.18 -3.48
N HIS A 298 7.13 36.93 -2.69
CA HIS A 298 5.76 36.66 -3.16
C HIS A 298 5.72 35.60 -4.28
N ILE A 299 4.83 35.78 -5.26
CA ILE A 299 4.64 34.87 -6.38
C ILE A 299 5.92 34.66 -7.22
N GLN A 300 6.81 35.66 -7.31
CA GLN A 300 8.06 35.56 -8.07
C GLN A 300 9.07 34.62 -7.41
N GLY A 301 9.10 34.59 -6.07
CA GLY A 301 9.85 33.59 -5.33
C GLY A 301 9.40 32.16 -5.64
N LEU A 302 8.07 31.94 -5.69
CA LEU A 302 7.50 30.63 -6.04
C LEU A 302 7.82 30.23 -7.49
N ILE A 303 7.69 31.14 -8.46
CA ILE A 303 8.03 30.90 -9.86
C ILE A 303 9.49 30.48 -10.00
N SER A 304 10.42 31.28 -9.44
CA SER A 304 11.86 31.00 -9.48
C SER A 304 12.23 29.68 -8.82
N THR A 305 11.58 29.33 -7.70
CA THR A 305 11.83 28.09 -6.96
C THR A 305 11.33 26.83 -7.69
N LEU A 306 10.20 26.93 -8.41
CA LEU A 306 9.61 25.79 -9.11
C LEU A 306 10.14 25.63 -10.55
N GLN A 307 10.77 26.66 -11.12
CA GLN A 307 11.28 26.63 -12.48
C GLN A 307 12.36 25.55 -12.76
N PRO A 308 13.37 25.29 -11.91
CA PRO A 308 14.38 24.26 -12.15
C PRO A 308 13.85 22.82 -12.07
N ILE A 309 12.59 22.61 -11.63
CA ILE A 309 12.01 21.28 -11.48
C ILE A 309 11.60 20.72 -12.86
N SER A 310 12.44 19.84 -13.41
CA SER A 310 12.24 19.19 -14.72
C SER A 310 11.05 18.22 -14.76
N ASN A 311 10.66 17.64 -13.63
CA ASN A 311 9.59 16.63 -13.54
C ASN A 311 8.15 17.21 -13.61
N LEU A 312 8.03 18.52 -13.82
CA LEU A 312 6.77 19.25 -13.97
C LEU A 312 6.75 19.95 -15.33
N SER A 313 5.67 19.76 -16.09
CA SER A 313 5.39 20.59 -17.26
C SER A 313 5.08 22.03 -16.84
N ASP A 314 5.29 23.01 -17.73
CA ASP A 314 5.07 24.42 -17.39
C ASP A 314 3.62 24.72 -16.98
N LYS A 315 2.65 23.97 -17.53
CA LYS A 315 1.25 24.02 -17.08
C LYS A 315 1.07 23.54 -15.64
N GLU A 316 1.80 22.50 -15.22
CA GLU A 316 1.79 22.00 -13.83
C GLU A 316 2.53 22.94 -12.88
N LYS A 317 3.62 23.58 -13.33
CA LYS A 317 4.31 24.64 -12.56
C LYS A 317 3.37 25.84 -12.35
N ALA A 318 2.72 26.34 -13.40
CA ALA A 318 1.81 27.47 -13.33
C ALA A 318 0.61 27.19 -12.40
N GLU A 319 0.02 25.99 -12.46
CA GLU A 319 -1.01 25.53 -11.53
C GLU A 319 -0.52 25.51 -10.08
N LEU A 320 0.70 25.00 -9.84
CA LEU A 320 1.27 24.95 -8.49
C LEU A 320 1.55 26.33 -7.92
N VAL A 321 2.11 27.24 -8.72
CA VAL A 321 2.31 28.64 -8.34
C VAL A 321 0.98 29.28 -7.96
N ALA A 322 -0.05 29.16 -8.81
CA ALA A 322 -1.37 29.73 -8.55
C ALA A 322 -2.01 29.14 -7.29
N LEU A 323 -1.93 27.81 -7.09
CA LEU A 323 -2.49 27.14 -5.93
C LEU A 323 -1.80 27.59 -4.63
N LEU A 324 -0.46 27.62 -4.61
CA LEU A 324 0.33 28.09 -3.47
C LEU A 324 0.06 29.56 -3.15
N ASP A 325 0.07 30.43 -4.16
CA ASP A 325 -0.23 31.86 -4.02
C ASP A 325 -1.65 32.09 -3.47
N SER A 326 -2.66 31.35 -3.96
CA SER A 326 -4.04 31.42 -3.46
C SER A 326 -4.24 30.88 -2.03
N TYR A 327 -3.31 30.07 -1.53
CA TYR A 327 -3.35 29.48 -0.19
C TYR A 327 -2.57 30.32 0.83
N LEU A 328 -1.54 31.04 0.37
CA LEU A 328 -0.65 31.85 1.22
C LEU A 328 -1.11 33.31 1.33
N ASP A 329 -1.83 33.83 0.32
CA ASP A 329 -2.44 35.16 0.35
C ASP A 329 -3.81 35.14 1.04
N PRO A 330 -3.98 35.80 2.22
CA PRO A 330 -5.25 35.82 2.93
C PRO A 330 -6.36 36.58 2.17
N ASN A 331 -6.03 37.35 1.14
CA ASN A 331 -6.98 38.10 0.32
C ASN A 331 -7.50 37.30 -0.88
N LYS A 332 -6.91 36.14 -1.18
CA LYS A 332 -7.30 35.30 -2.32
C LYS A 332 -8.22 34.17 -1.89
N ILE A 333 -9.12 33.78 -2.80
CA ILE A 333 -9.99 32.63 -2.63
C ILE A 333 -9.20 31.38 -3.05
N ALA A 334 -9.19 30.35 -2.20
CA ALA A 334 -8.51 29.09 -2.47
C ALA A 334 -8.96 28.48 -3.82
N ILE A 335 -7.98 28.21 -4.70
CA ILE A 335 -8.25 27.65 -6.03
C ILE A 335 -8.70 26.18 -5.89
N ASN A 336 -9.94 25.93 -6.31
CA ASN A 336 -10.45 24.57 -6.44
C ASN A 336 -9.88 23.92 -7.72
N PRO A 337 -9.55 22.62 -7.69
CA PRO A 337 -9.02 21.92 -8.86
C PRO A 337 -10.05 21.89 -9.99
N GLU A 338 -9.63 22.29 -11.19
CA GLU A 338 -10.48 22.24 -12.39
C GLU A 338 -11.11 20.84 -12.55
N ALA A 339 -12.44 20.79 -12.53
CA ALA A 339 -13.16 19.62 -12.97
C ALA A 339 -13.04 19.56 -14.50
N LYS A 340 -12.21 18.64 -15.02
CA LYS A 340 -12.24 18.32 -16.46
C LYS A 340 -13.70 18.04 -16.84
N PRO A 341 -14.30 18.76 -17.81
CA PRO A 341 -15.67 18.52 -18.20
C PRO A 341 -15.76 17.08 -18.70
N THR A 342 -16.47 16.24 -17.94
CA THR A 342 -16.69 14.86 -18.33
C THR A 342 -17.50 14.87 -19.62
N SER A 343 -16.87 14.50 -20.74
CA SER A 343 -17.53 14.24 -22.03
C SER A 343 -18.39 12.96 -21.99
N SER A 344 -18.99 12.66 -20.83
CA SER A 344 -20.11 11.75 -20.67
C SER A 344 -21.37 12.37 -21.30
N SER A 345 -21.30 12.58 -22.62
CA SER A 345 -22.48 12.79 -23.44
C SER A 345 -23.47 11.66 -23.13
N ARG A 346 -24.71 12.07 -22.95
CA ARG A 346 -25.83 11.24 -22.50
C ARG A 346 -25.98 10.00 -23.38
N ARG A 347 -25.40 8.86 -22.99
CA ARG A 347 -26.02 7.55 -23.28
C ARG A 347 -27.29 7.42 -22.44
N ARG A 348 -28.31 8.19 -22.81
CA ARG A 348 -29.69 7.97 -22.38
C ARG A 348 -30.02 6.53 -22.74
N ARG A 349 -30.39 5.74 -21.73
CA ARG A 349 -31.05 4.44 -21.95
C ARG A 349 -32.35 4.73 -22.70
N SER A 350 -32.38 4.46 -24.00
CA SER A 350 -33.64 4.34 -24.72
C SER A 350 -34.28 3.04 -24.27
N HIS A 351 -35.12 3.12 -23.24
CA HIS A 351 -36.00 2.01 -22.88
C HIS A 351 -37.14 2.00 -23.90
N ASN A 352 -37.06 1.10 -24.88
CA ASN A 352 -38.17 0.90 -25.81
C ASN A 352 -39.39 0.42 -25.04
N ASN A 353 -40.44 1.24 -25.05
CA ASN A 353 -41.81 0.84 -24.72
C ASN A 353 -42.68 1.27 -25.91
N SER A 354 -42.94 0.34 -26.82
CA SER A 354 -43.96 0.48 -27.87
C SER A 354 -44.63 -0.88 -28.05
N VAL A 355 -45.85 -0.98 -27.54
CA VAL A 355 -46.68 -2.19 -27.60
C VAL A 355 -47.58 -2.11 -28.82
N LEU A 356 -47.60 -3.20 -29.60
CA LEU A 356 -48.61 -3.61 -30.59
C LEU A 356 -49.04 -2.63 -31.71
N SER A 357 -48.78 -3.03 -32.95
CA SER A 357 -49.83 -3.24 -33.95
C SER A 357 -49.37 -4.28 -35.00
N GLN A 358 -50.33 -4.88 -35.71
CA GLN A 358 -50.15 -6.13 -36.47
C GLN A 358 -49.94 -5.93 -37.98
N ALA A 359 -49.41 -7.00 -38.59
CA ALA A 359 -49.75 -7.54 -39.92
C ALA A 359 -49.06 -7.00 -41.20
N ALA A 360 -48.86 -7.98 -42.10
CA ALA A 360 -48.66 -7.90 -43.55
C ALA A 360 -47.30 -7.41 -44.10
N VAL A 361 -46.75 -7.95 -45.21
CA VAL A 361 -47.04 -9.19 -45.98
C VAL A 361 -45.82 -9.50 -46.90
N ASN A 362 -45.59 -10.78 -47.24
CA ASN A 362 -44.75 -11.31 -48.34
C ASN A 362 -43.27 -10.86 -48.52
N LYS A 363 -42.35 -11.85 -48.54
CA LYS A 363 -41.90 -12.45 -49.81
C LYS A 363 -41.16 -13.79 -49.64
N LYS A 364 -41.35 -14.67 -50.63
CA LYS A 364 -40.60 -15.93 -50.83
C LYS A 364 -39.13 -15.66 -51.16
N LEU A 365 -38.28 -16.65 -50.89
CA LEU A 365 -37.37 -17.22 -51.89
C LEU A 365 -37.01 -18.66 -51.52
N ASP A 366 -36.69 -19.47 -52.53
CA ASP A 366 -36.82 -20.93 -52.46
C ASP A 366 -35.53 -21.67 -52.02
N ALA A 367 -35.76 -22.73 -51.22
CA ALA A 367 -35.28 -24.12 -51.26
C ALA A 367 -34.12 -24.57 -52.23
N PRO A 368 -33.59 -25.84 -52.15
CA PRO A 368 -33.98 -26.94 -51.27
C PRO A 368 -32.83 -27.86 -50.73
N PHE A 369 -33.25 -28.99 -50.14
CA PHE A 369 -32.58 -30.31 -50.01
C PHE A 369 -31.79 -30.70 -48.73
N ARG A 370 -32.49 -31.54 -47.94
CA ARG A 370 -32.09 -32.83 -47.31
C ARG A 370 -30.97 -32.86 -46.25
N SER A 371 -31.05 -33.70 -45.19
CA SER A 371 -32.12 -34.57 -44.67
C SER A 371 -31.72 -35.18 -43.31
N THR A 372 -32.67 -35.83 -42.61
CA THR A 372 -32.50 -36.79 -41.48
C THR A 372 -31.93 -36.24 -40.15
N ALA A 373 -32.23 -36.81 -38.97
CA ALA A 373 -33.39 -37.56 -38.46
C ALA A 373 -33.23 -37.78 -36.93
N SER A 374 -34.35 -37.90 -36.19
CA SER A 374 -34.47 -38.66 -34.91
C SER A 374 -33.67 -38.22 -33.67
N GLN A 375 -34.05 -38.49 -32.41
CA GLN A 375 -35.31 -38.97 -31.79
C GLN A 375 -35.29 -38.73 -30.25
N ASN A 376 -36.48 -38.66 -29.63
CA ASN A 376 -36.89 -39.25 -28.33
C ASN A 376 -35.98 -39.09 -27.08
N THR A 377 -36.33 -38.27 -26.07
CA THR A 377 -37.24 -38.57 -24.93
C THR A 377 -36.83 -39.70 -23.97
N SER A 378 -36.41 -39.35 -22.74
CA SER A 378 -37.05 -39.80 -21.47
C SER A 378 -36.33 -39.24 -20.22
N THR A 379 -37.11 -38.96 -19.17
CA THR A 379 -36.72 -38.51 -17.81
C THR A 379 -36.92 -39.70 -16.83
N PRO A 380 -36.89 -39.60 -15.47
CA PRO A 380 -36.49 -38.51 -14.56
C PRO A 380 -35.58 -38.97 -13.36
N ASN A 381 -34.96 -38.04 -12.61
CA ASN A 381 -35.46 -37.65 -11.28
C ASN A 381 -34.65 -36.57 -10.53
N LYS A 382 -35.37 -35.91 -9.62
CA LYS A 382 -34.98 -34.79 -8.76
C LYS A 382 -33.84 -35.12 -7.78
N GLU A 383 -33.03 -34.11 -7.48
CA GLU A 383 -33.01 -33.57 -6.10
C GLU A 383 -32.72 -32.06 -6.09
N ASN A 384 -33.40 -31.32 -5.20
CA ASN A 384 -33.36 -29.86 -5.13
C ASN A 384 -32.37 -29.39 -4.06
N VAL A 385 -31.48 -28.45 -4.39
CA VAL A 385 -30.82 -27.58 -3.40
C VAL A 385 -30.91 -26.12 -3.86
N PRO A 386 -31.26 -25.14 -3.00
CA PRO A 386 -31.80 -23.85 -3.47
C PRO A 386 -30.72 -22.81 -3.78
N SER A 387 -31.00 -22.01 -4.80
CA SER A 387 -30.29 -20.75 -5.06
C SER A 387 -30.56 -19.71 -3.97
N LEU A 388 -29.51 -19.21 -3.31
CA LEU A 388 -29.62 -18.11 -2.35
C LEU A 388 -28.66 -16.95 -2.65
N LYS A 389 -29.24 -15.97 -3.35
CA LYS A 389 -29.17 -14.53 -3.10
C LYS A 389 -27.78 -13.87 -3.08
N ASN A 390 -27.53 -13.12 -4.16
CA ASN A 390 -26.95 -11.76 -4.19
C ASN A 390 -26.63 -11.17 -2.81
N ASN A 391 -25.35 -11.18 -2.43
CA ASN A 391 -24.88 -10.38 -1.30
C ASN A 391 -24.58 -8.96 -1.75
N ARG A 392 -25.01 -8.00 -0.93
CA ARG A 392 -25.03 -6.57 -1.26
C ARG A 392 -23.61 -5.98 -1.27
N ASN A 393 -23.40 -4.98 -2.13
CA ASN A 393 -22.23 -4.11 -2.07
C ASN A 393 -22.28 -3.26 -0.80
N ASP A 394 -21.59 -3.69 0.26
CA ASP A 394 -21.25 -2.84 1.41
C ASP A 394 -20.17 -1.83 1.00
N ASN A 395 -20.60 -0.82 0.26
CA ASN A 395 -19.81 0.35 -0.09
C ASN A 395 -19.67 1.25 1.16
N SER A 396 -18.83 0.82 2.10
CA SER A 396 -18.50 1.62 3.28
C SER A 396 -17.37 2.60 2.96
N ASN A 397 -17.60 3.89 3.25
CA ASN A 397 -16.73 4.99 2.85
C ASN A 397 -15.28 4.80 3.32
N ASP A 398 -14.35 4.99 2.38
CA ASP A 398 -12.91 4.80 2.56
C ASP A 398 -12.27 6.01 3.28
N SER A 399 -12.70 6.25 4.51
CA SER A 399 -12.12 7.27 5.39
C SER A 399 -10.88 6.71 6.09
N ASN A 400 -9.72 6.83 5.44
CA ASN A 400 -8.44 6.49 6.06
C ASN A 400 -8.19 7.37 7.30
N ASN A 401 -8.23 6.75 8.48
CA ASN A 401 -7.97 7.41 9.75
C ASN A 401 -6.47 7.64 9.96
N GLU A 402 -5.91 8.66 9.29
CA GLU A 402 -4.52 9.11 9.42
C GLU A 402 -4.32 10.02 10.65
N ASN A 403 -4.93 9.65 11.79
CA ASN A 403 -4.79 10.33 13.07
C ASN A 403 -4.29 9.34 14.13
N ILE A 404 -2.97 9.16 14.20
CA ILE A 404 -2.26 8.82 15.43
C ILE A 404 -1.08 9.78 15.53
N ILE A 405 -1.22 10.79 16.37
CA ILE A 405 -0.10 11.57 16.90
C ILE A 405 0.33 10.79 18.14
N GLU A 406 1.55 10.24 18.13
CA GLU A 406 2.19 9.74 19.35
C GLU A 406 2.70 10.96 20.13
N ASN A 407 2.02 11.27 21.24
CA ASN A 407 2.59 12.03 22.35
C ASN A 407 2.45 11.15 23.60
N GLY A 408 3.47 11.16 24.46
CA GLY A 408 3.59 10.25 25.59
C GLY A 408 2.58 10.48 26.70
N ILE A 409 2.26 9.38 27.38
CA ILE A 409 2.00 9.23 28.82
C ILE A 409 1.66 10.52 29.60
N GLU A 410 0.39 10.71 29.97
CA GLU A 410 0.00 10.72 31.40
C GLU A 410 -1.52 10.70 31.65
N SER A 411 -1.89 10.16 32.82
CA SER A 411 -3.21 10.19 33.48
C SER A 411 -4.43 9.54 32.80
N ARG A 412 -5.10 8.68 33.57
CA ARG A 412 -6.46 8.15 33.29
C ARG A 412 -7.48 9.11 33.88
N GLU A 413 -8.61 9.35 33.20
CA GLU A 413 -9.90 9.35 33.90
C GLU A 413 -11.12 9.02 33.02
N ASN A 414 -12.18 8.53 33.68
CA ASN A 414 -13.37 7.97 33.05
C ASN A 414 -14.41 9.03 32.66
N THR A 415 -14.92 9.00 31.43
CA THR A 415 -16.28 9.52 31.15
C THR A 415 -17.08 8.59 30.24
N ARG A 416 -18.11 7.96 30.81
CA ARG A 416 -19.13 7.18 30.07
C ARG A 416 -20.09 8.15 29.37
N ARG A 417 -20.09 8.20 28.03
CA ARG A 417 -21.11 8.97 27.29
C ARG A 417 -22.41 8.17 27.12
N ILE A 418 -23.46 8.68 27.76
CA ILE A 418 -24.85 8.21 27.68
C ILE A 418 -25.42 8.46 26.28
N ARG A 419 -26.23 7.51 25.77
CA ARG A 419 -26.94 7.64 24.49
C ARG A 419 -28.34 8.21 24.73
N ASN A 420 -28.60 9.45 24.28
CA ASN A 420 -29.95 10.00 24.28
C ASN A 420 -30.78 9.48 23.09
N THR A 421 -31.90 8.85 23.39
CA THR A 421 -32.93 8.45 22.43
C THR A 421 -33.85 9.63 22.10
N ARG A 422 -34.12 9.86 20.81
CA ARG A 422 -35.10 10.87 20.38
C ARG A 422 -36.52 10.35 20.65
N ARG A 423 -37.35 11.12 21.36
CA ARG A 423 -38.79 10.88 21.48
C ARG A 423 -39.57 12.03 20.85
N ILE A 424 -40.52 11.68 19.99
CA ILE A 424 -41.38 12.61 19.25
C ILE A 424 -42.55 13.05 20.14
N LYS A 425 -42.94 14.33 20.12
CA LYS A 425 -44.31 14.79 20.40
C LYS A 425 -44.67 16.03 19.56
N LEU A 426 -45.95 16.13 19.18
CA LEU A 426 -46.54 17.19 18.36
C LEU A 426 -47.12 18.35 19.23
N SER A 427 -47.01 19.57 18.69
CA SER A 427 -48.02 20.66 18.61
C SER A 427 -49.18 20.72 19.62
N GLN A 428 -49.39 21.91 20.24
CA GLN A 428 -50.66 22.67 20.22
C GLN A 428 -50.41 24.21 20.28
N LYS A 429 -51.47 25.04 20.15
CA LYS A 429 -51.46 26.46 19.74
C LYS A 429 -51.49 27.53 20.88
N LYS A 430 -51.07 28.75 20.50
CA LYS A 430 -51.22 30.13 21.08
C LYS A 430 -52.69 30.59 21.33
N PRO A 431 -53.00 31.82 21.85
CA PRO A 431 -52.20 32.97 22.41
C PRO A 431 -52.74 33.35 23.84
N PRO A 432 -52.89 34.62 24.36
CA PRO A 432 -52.38 35.98 24.04
C PRO A 432 -51.89 36.89 25.24
N GLN A 433 -51.42 38.10 24.88
CA GLN A 433 -51.53 39.44 25.55
C GLN A 433 -51.21 39.71 27.04
N ASN A 434 -50.14 40.48 27.32
CA ASN A 434 -50.15 41.94 27.62
C ASN A 434 -48.74 42.51 27.94
N GLY A 435 -48.48 43.81 27.69
CA GLY A 435 -47.28 44.57 28.11
C GLY A 435 -47.59 45.53 29.29
N PRO A 436 -46.90 46.68 29.50
CA PRO A 436 -45.77 47.28 28.75
C PRO A 436 -44.68 48.02 29.61
N LYS A 437 -43.81 48.84 28.96
CA LYS A 437 -42.95 49.97 29.46
C LYS A 437 -41.71 49.60 30.31
N ALA A 438 -40.47 50.00 29.94
CA ALA A 438 -39.79 51.32 29.97
C ALA A 438 -39.28 51.68 31.40
N THR A 439 -38.12 52.31 31.66
CA THR A 439 -37.54 53.51 31.02
C THR A 439 -36.04 53.73 31.40
N GLU A 440 -35.28 54.43 30.53
CA GLU A 440 -34.04 55.24 30.73
C GLU A 440 -32.65 54.71 31.18
N GLN A 441 -31.65 55.53 30.82
CA GLN A 441 -30.19 55.39 30.95
C GLN A 441 -29.62 56.43 31.99
N PRO A 442 -28.46 57.10 31.81
CA PRO A 442 -27.19 56.70 32.47
C PRO A 442 -26.48 57.84 33.25
N LEU A 443 -25.36 57.50 33.91
CA LEU A 443 -24.24 58.39 34.29
C LEU A 443 -23.03 57.44 34.61
N GLN A 444 -21.81 57.55 34.05
CA GLN A 444 -20.80 58.62 34.13
C GLN A 444 -20.46 59.05 35.57
N GLU A 445 -19.21 59.17 36.03
CA GLU A 445 -17.90 58.94 35.41
C GLU A 445 -16.78 58.83 36.47
N ASN A 446 -15.61 58.31 36.07
CA ASN A 446 -14.25 58.64 36.56
C ASN A 446 -13.97 58.99 38.05
N LYS A 447 -13.01 58.26 38.67
CA LYS A 447 -11.62 58.76 38.81
C LYS A 447 -10.61 57.70 39.30
N GLN A 448 -9.41 57.76 38.73
CA GLN A 448 -8.20 57.07 39.20
C GLN A 448 -7.55 57.85 40.36
N VAL A 449 -6.91 57.17 41.31
CA VAL A 449 -5.65 57.61 41.96
C VAL A 449 -4.76 56.39 42.22
N SER A 450 -3.47 56.55 41.98
CA SER A 450 -2.40 55.55 42.11
C SER A 450 -1.50 55.81 43.33
N THR A 451 -1.04 54.76 44.01
CA THR A 451 0.21 54.64 44.82
C THR A 451 0.30 53.17 45.28
N SER A 452 1.26 52.31 44.93
CA SER A 452 2.74 52.30 44.99
C SER A 452 3.33 51.83 46.34
N LYS A 453 4.08 50.70 46.30
CA LYS A 453 4.92 50.09 47.36
C LYS A 453 4.14 49.45 48.54
N ASN A 454 4.59 48.35 49.15
CA ASN A 454 5.81 47.53 48.96
C ASN A 454 5.48 46.15 48.38
#